data_AF-A0A5D2U5X8-F1
#
_entry.id   AF-A0A5D2U5X8-F1
#
_cell.length_a   1.000
_cell.length_b   1.000
_cell.length_c   1.000
_cell.angle_alpha   90.00
_cell.angle_beta   90.00
_cell.angle_gamma   90.00
#
_symmetry.space_group_name_H-M   'P 1'
#
loop_
_entity.id
_entity.type
_entity.pdbx_description
1 polymer ?
#
loop_
_entity_poly.entity_id
_entity_poly.type
_entity_poly.pdbx_seq_one_letter_code
_entity_poly.pdbx_strand_id
1 'polypeptide(L)'
;MASSIASQLQAIKTFIQVENEPQKRPLTRTSILFNPKEAADIDIDTILDIALSGLEILVGVDERFRNCKNDLFNLKSKELDRELMGVDENNQINASISSYLRLLSGHLQLPASLKTLEYLIRRYKIHVYNVEDLVLCVLPYHDTHAFVRIVQLINTGNSKWKFLDGVKASGAPPPRSVIVQQCIRDMGVLEALCNYASPTKKFQASRPVVSFCTAVIVEVLGCVATIDSDIVKRIHPFVASGLQFGAKGGSDHKAGALMIVGLLANKVALAPKLVNSLIRTVAEVAREDVKESTDLQWFRLALMALINLVQSQSVDVFPKKALEALRDIKDIGAVLLELSKEFNIDRFLAILLEALVDQSSSDDSYHLALISVIDSVPLRNLVDPIVSKILLTCMKLSERDGKLVSSESVTWAKNVLATINKNYPSQFHGAVHKFLEDAKVQSKKEDTVCEFLSKILDWNLDLSIAFSESKIWFASHHPKPEVRRATFSGLNRSAILKMKSLDAQRLVAIKDAVLRQLHDDDLTVVQAALSVDGLTEVVSPSDLLEALRDVLKKCLSFLTLGQ
;
A
#
# COMPACT_ATOMS: atom_id res chain seq x y z
N MET A 1 -30.43 55.18 5.47
CA MET A 1 -31.46 54.45 4.67
C MET A 1 -31.05 54.23 3.21
N ALA A 2 -30.44 55.21 2.52
CA ALA A 2 -29.98 55.04 1.12
C ALA A 2 -28.94 53.92 0.91
N SER A 3 -28.08 53.64 1.89
CA SER A 3 -27.08 52.54 1.81
C SER A 3 -27.69 51.15 1.90
N SER A 4 -28.77 50.97 2.68
CA SER A 4 -29.47 49.68 2.83
C SER A 4 -30.24 49.31 1.57
N ILE A 5 -30.86 50.30 0.92
CA ILE A 5 -31.57 50.11 -0.36
C ILE A 5 -30.55 49.84 -1.47
N ALA A 6 -29.41 50.53 -1.48
CA ALA A 6 -28.33 50.26 -2.43
C ALA A 6 -27.75 48.84 -2.27
N SER A 7 -27.52 48.38 -1.04
CA SER A 7 -27.05 47.00 -0.80
C SER A 7 -28.11 45.95 -1.14
N GLN A 8 -29.39 46.23 -0.89
CA GLN A 8 -30.50 45.35 -1.26
C GLN A 8 -30.69 45.30 -2.79
N LEU A 9 -30.60 46.44 -3.48
CA LEU A 9 -30.63 46.49 -4.95
C LEU A 9 -29.41 45.81 -5.57
N GLN A 10 -28.22 45.94 -4.96
CA GLN A 10 -27.03 45.25 -5.43
C GLN A 10 -27.18 43.74 -5.24
N ALA A 11 -27.71 43.28 -4.10
CA ALA A 11 -28.02 41.88 -3.86
C ALA A 11 -29.06 41.35 -4.88
N ILE A 12 -30.15 42.08 -5.10
CA ILE A 12 -31.18 41.74 -6.09
C ILE A 12 -30.61 41.73 -7.51
N LYS A 13 -29.73 42.68 -7.87
CA LYS A 13 -29.07 42.72 -9.18
C LYS A 13 -28.10 41.55 -9.39
N THR A 14 -27.49 41.02 -8.33
CA THR A 14 -26.76 39.75 -8.41
C THR A 14 -27.68 38.53 -8.59
N PHE A 15 -28.93 38.58 -8.12
CA PHE A 15 -29.92 37.51 -8.29
C PHE A 15 -30.66 37.58 -9.63
N ILE A 16 -30.90 38.78 -10.16
CA ILE A 16 -31.57 39.04 -11.44
C ILE A 16 -30.49 39.30 -12.50
N GLN A 17 -29.97 38.25 -13.11
CA GLN A 17 -29.06 38.33 -14.26
C GLN A 17 -29.83 38.59 -15.57
N VAL A 18 -30.79 39.51 -15.56
CA VAL A 18 -31.39 40.00 -16.80
C VAL A 18 -30.43 41.03 -17.38
N GLU A 19 -29.90 40.77 -18.58
CA GLU A 19 -29.10 41.72 -19.36
C GLU A 19 -29.98 42.92 -19.77
N ASN A 20 -30.24 43.83 -18.83
CA ASN A 20 -30.56 45.21 -19.15
C ASN A 20 -29.24 46.00 -19.23
N GLU A 21 -28.30 45.57 -20.06
CA GLU A 21 -27.22 46.45 -20.48
C GLU A 21 -27.78 47.38 -21.58
N PRO A 22 -27.74 48.71 -21.41
CA PRO A 22 -28.08 49.62 -22.50
C PRO A 22 -27.15 49.30 -23.67
N GLN A 23 -27.72 49.12 -24.87
CA GLN A 23 -27.05 48.85 -26.14
C GLN A 23 -25.97 49.91 -26.44
N LYS A 24 -24.81 49.81 -25.80
CA LYS A 24 -23.66 50.67 -26.06
C LYS A 24 -22.97 50.13 -27.29
N ARG A 25 -22.99 50.93 -28.37
CA ARG A 25 -22.16 50.66 -29.54
C ARG A 25 -20.68 50.77 -29.12
N PRO A 26 -19.82 49.86 -29.61
CA PRO A 26 -20.09 48.79 -30.55
C PRO A 26 -20.83 47.60 -29.92
N LEU A 27 -21.76 46.98 -30.68
CA LEU A 27 -22.41 45.73 -30.28
C LEU A 27 -21.34 44.67 -30.05
N THR A 28 -21.37 44.03 -28.89
CA THR A 28 -20.45 42.96 -28.54
C THR A 28 -21.22 41.73 -28.08
N ARG A 29 -20.69 40.54 -28.37
CA ARG A 29 -21.20 39.28 -27.83
C ARG A 29 -20.08 38.47 -27.20
N THR A 30 -20.43 37.70 -26.18
CA THR A 30 -19.52 36.75 -25.53
C THR A 30 -19.15 35.63 -26.49
N SER A 31 -17.86 35.38 -26.67
CA SER A 31 -17.33 34.33 -27.54
C SER A 31 -15.96 33.86 -27.04
N ILE A 32 -15.68 32.57 -27.16
CA ILE A 32 -14.34 32.00 -26.96
C ILE A 32 -13.55 32.04 -28.28
N LEU A 33 -14.24 31.79 -29.40
CA LEU A 33 -13.59 31.63 -30.71
C LEU A 33 -13.30 32.97 -31.40
N PHE A 34 -14.21 33.92 -31.30
CA PHE A 34 -14.19 35.17 -32.06
C PHE A 34 -13.97 36.37 -31.16
N ASN A 35 -13.49 37.46 -31.75
CA ASN A 35 -13.43 38.73 -31.02
C ASN A 35 -14.86 39.22 -30.71
N PRO A 36 -15.10 39.93 -29.58
CA PRO A 36 -16.47 40.31 -29.18
C PRO A 36 -17.26 41.10 -30.24
N LYS A 37 -16.56 41.89 -31.06
CA LYS A 37 -17.17 42.63 -32.19
C LYS A 37 -17.57 41.71 -33.34
N GLU A 38 -16.65 40.84 -33.78
CA GLU A 38 -16.92 39.84 -34.83
C GLU A 38 -18.04 38.88 -34.40
N ALA A 39 -18.03 38.44 -33.13
CA ALA A 39 -19.05 37.59 -32.56
C ALA A 39 -20.45 38.20 -32.59
N ALA A 40 -20.56 39.53 -32.58
CA ALA A 40 -21.84 40.23 -32.67
C ALA A 40 -22.49 40.07 -34.05
N ASP A 41 -21.66 40.00 -35.10
CA ASP A 41 -22.10 39.89 -36.50
C ASP A 41 -22.42 38.45 -36.92
N ILE A 42 -21.92 37.45 -36.18
CA ILE A 42 -22.18 36.03 -36.47
C ILE A 42 -23.51 35.62 -35.81
N ASP A 43 -24.44 35.11 -36.62
CA ASP A 43 -25.74 34.60 -36.20
C ASP A 43 -25.64 33.23 -35.50
N ILE A 44 -26.74 32.80 -34.86
CA ILE A 44 -26.74 31.56 -34.07
C ILE A 44 -26.77 30.30 -34.96
N ASP A 45 -27.29 30.39 -36.19
CA ASP A 45 -27.32 29.27 -37.13
C ASP A 45 -25.90 28.90 -37.56
N THR A 46 -25.11 29.91 -37.94
CA THR A 46 -23.69 29.74 -38.25
C THR A 46 -22.91 29.13 -37.09
N ILE A 47 -23.18 29.56 -35.84
CA ILE A 47 -22.52 28.96 -34.67
C ILE A 47 -22.95 27.52 -34.44
N LEU A 48 -24.22 27.17 -34.65
CA LEU A 48 -24.64 25.77 -34.56
C LEU A 48 -23.92 24.92 -35.62
N ASP A 49 -23.80 25.40 -36.87
CA ASP A 49 -23.12 24.65 -37.92
C ASP A 49 -21.63 24.42 -37.60
N ILE A 50 -20.96 25.43 -37.03
CA ILE A 50 -19.59 25.31 -36.51
C ILE A 50 -19.52 24.26 -35.38
N ALA A 51 -20.48 24.29 -34.45
CA ALA A 51 -20.55 23.33 -33.35
C ALA A 51 -20.85 21.91 -33.83
N LEU A 52 -21.73 21.73 -34.82
CA LEU A 52 -22.04 20.43 -35.41
C LEU A 52 -20.82 19.82 -36.13
N SER A 53 -20.06 20.64 -36.85
CA SER A 53 -18.77 20.23 -37.43
C SER A 53 -17.76 19.82 -36.35
N GLY A 54 -17.68 20.56 -35.25
CA GLY A 54 -16.86 20.17 -34.09
C GLY A 54 -17.34 18.87 -33.45
N LEU A 55 -18.64 18.73 -33.26
CA LEU A 55 -19.24 17.55 -32.66
C LEU A 55 -19.01 16.29 -33.50
N GLU A 56 -19.06 16.38 -34.82
CA GLU A 56 -18.78 15.25 -35.72
C GLU A 56 -17.34 14.73 -35.54
N ILE A 57 -16.37 15.63 -35.42
CA ILE A 57 -14.97 15.26 -35.09
C ILE A 57 -14.91 14.59 -33.72
N LEU A 58 -15.59 15.15 -32.70
CA LEU A 58 -15.61 14.57 -31.36
C LEU A 58 -16.27 13.18 -31.33
N VAL A 59 -17.34 12.96 -32.11
CA VAL A 59 -17.99 11.66 -32.26
C VAL A 59 -17.05 10.63 -32.90
N GLY A 60 -16.19 11.07 -33.83
CA GLY A 60 -15.15 10.23 -34.41
C GLY A 60 -14.06 9.82 -33.41
N VAL A 61 -13.83 10.62 -32.36
CA VAL A 61 -12.86 10.32 -31.28
C VAL A 61 -13.49 9.50 -30.15
N ASP A 62 -14.73 9.83 -29.76
CA ASP A 62 -15.47 9.17 -28.69
C ASP A 62 -16.96 9.12 -29.04
N GLU A 63 -17.47 7.93 -29.33
CA GLU A 63 -18.85 7.72 -29.78
C GLU A 63 -19.89 8.20 -28.75
N ARG A 64 -19.53 8.35 -27.48
CA ARG A 64 -20.44 8.82 -26.42
C ARG A 64 -20.97 10.22 -26.70
N PHE A 65 -20.26 11.03 -27.48
CA PHE A 65 -20.74 12.35 -27.92
C PHE A 65 -21.94 12.29 -28.87
N ARG A 66 -22.22 11.13 -29.50
CA ARG A 66 -23.30 10.97 -30.47
C ARG A 66 -24.67 11.27 -29.85
N ASN A 67 -24.85 10.86 -28.60
CA ASN A 67 -26.10 11.07 -27.86
C ASN A 67 -26.41 12.57 -27.67
N CYS A 68 -25.39 13.41 -27.60
CA CYS A 68 -25.53 14.85 -27.39
C CYS A 68 -26.04 15.58 -28.64
N LYS A 69 -25.89 14.99 -29.83
CA LYS A 69 -26.38 15.57 -31.09
C LYS A 69 -27.89 15.81 -31.08
N ASN A 70 -28.65 14.84 -30.58
CA ASN A 70 -30.10 14.92 -30.53
C ASN A 70 -30.63 15.69 -29.32
N ASP A 71 -29.77 15.94 -28.32
CA ASP A 71 -30.11 16.63 -27.08
C ASP A 71 -29.72 18.12 -27.15
N LEU A 72 -28.43 18.44 -26.99
CA LEU A 72 -27.94 19.82 -26.89
C LEU A 72 -27.75 20.50 -28.26
N PHE A 73 -27.43 19.73 -29.30
CA PHE A 73 -27.05 20.27 -30.62
C PHE A 73 -28.12 20.02 -31.71
N ASN A 74 -29.38 19.86 -31.32
CA ASN A 74 -30.47 19.69 -32.29
C ASN A 74 -30.92 21.03 -32.90
N LEU A 75 -31.63 21.00 -34.03
CA LEU A 75 -32.08 22.22 -34.71
C LEU A 75 -33.06 23.06 -33.86
N LYS A 76 -33.82 22.43 -32.96
CA LYS A 76 -34.77 23.11 -32.08
C LYS A 76 -34.07 23.89 -30.96
N SER A 77 -32.84 23.54 -30.59
CA SER A 77 -32.13 24.23 -29.52
C SER A 77 -31.76 25.66 -29.88
N LYS A 78 -31.82 26.03 -31.17
CA LYS A 78 -31.67 27.41 -31.64
C LYS A 78 -32.73 28.37 -31.12
N GLU A 79 -33.92 27.87 -30.77
CA GLU A 79 -35.05 28.67 -30.28
C GLU A 79 -35.11 28.71 -28.74
N LEU A 80 -34.32 27.87 -28.06
CA LEU A 80 -34.35 27.68 -26.61
C LEU A 80 -33.83 28.90 -25.85
N ASP A 81 -34.67 29.63 -25.13
CA ASP A 81 -34.23 30.71 -24.25
C ASP A 81 -34.37 30.30 -22.78
N ARG A 82 -33.25 30.09 -22.09
CA ARG A 82 -33.21 29.59 -20.71
C ARG A 82 -33.93 30.50 -19.72
N GLU A 83 -33.98 31.80 -20.00
CA GLU A 83 -34.67 32.77 -19.14
C GLU A 83 -36.19 32.64 -19.21
N LEU A 84 -36.71 32.02 -20.28
CA LEU A 84 -38.13 31.75 -20.49
C LEU A 84 -38.55 30.34 -20.06
N MET A 85 -37.60 29.50 -19.63
CA MET A 85 -37.86 28.11 -19.25
C MET A 85 -38.21 27.96 -17.77
N GLY A 86 -38.99 26.92 -17.46
CA GLY A 86 -39.32 26.56 -16.08
C GLY A 86 -38.09 26.08 -15.30
N VAL A 87 -38.20 26.04 -13.96
CA VAL A 87 -37.12 25.56 -13.07
C VAL A 87 -36.74 24.12 -13.37
N ASP A 88 -37.73 23.24 -13.58
CA ASP A 88 -37.48 21.81 -13.85
C ASP A 88 -36.82 21.59 -15.21
N GLU A 89 -37.22 22.36 -16.22
CA GLU A 89 -36.60 22.30 -17.54
C GLU A 89 -35.15 22.81 -17.51
N ASN A 90 -34.90 23.91 -16.80
CA ASN A 90 -33.54 24.41 -16.59
C ASN A 90 -32.67 23.40 -15.82
N ASN A 91 -33.24 22.67 -14.86
CA ASN A 91 -32.53 21.60 -14.15
C ASN A 91 -32.20 20.42 -15.07
N GLN A 92 -33.11 20.05 -15.99
CA GLN A 92 -32.84 19.02 -16.98
C GLN A 92 -31.71 19.44 -17.94
N ILE A 93 -31.73 20.70 -18.39
CA ILE A 93 -30.66 21.28 -19.21
C ILE A 93 -29.32 21.28 -18.45
N ASN A 94 -29.32 21.66 -17.17
CA ASN A 94 -28.13 21.62 -16.33
C ASN A 94 -27.55 20.20 -16.24
N ALA A 95 -28.40 19.18 -16.09
CA ALA A 95 -27.96 17.78 -16.05
C ALA A 95 -27.32 17.34 -17.39
N SER A 96 -27.94 17.68 -18.52
CA SER A 96 -27.38 17.40 -19.86
C SER A 96 -26.05 18.13 -20.08
N ILE A 97 -25.94 19.38 -19.65
CA ILE A 97 -24.71 20.18 -19.77
C ILE A 97 -23.60 19.63 -18.88
N SER A 98 -23.87 19.33 -17.61
CA SER A 98 -22.88 18.72 -16.71
C SER A 98 -22.38 17.37 -17.25
N SER A 99 -23.28 16.54 -17.79
CA SER A 99 -22.92 15.29 -18.47
C SER A 99 -22.00 15.53 -19.67
N TYR A 100 -22.32 16.50 -20.52
CA TYR A 100 -21.51 16.85 -21.70
C TYR A 100 -20.13 17.38 -21.30
N LEU A 101 -20.07 18.32 -20.35
CA LEU A 101 -18.82 18.94 -19.89
C LEU A 101 -17.89 17.92 -19.23
N ARG A 102 -18.44 16.96 -18.45
CA ARG A 102 -17.65 15.85 -17.91
C ARG A 102 -16.99 15.02 -19.00
N LEU A 103 -17.71 14.70 -20.07
CA LEU A 103 -17.16 13.99 -21.22
C LEU A 103 -16.14 14.84 -22.01
N LEU A 104 -16.43 16.12 -22.17
CA LEU A 104 -15.57 17.09 -22.87
C LEU A 104 -14.25 17.33 -22.16
N SER A 105 -14.21 17.21 -20.83
CA SER A 105 -13.00 17.42 -20.01
C SER A 105 -11.83 16.48 -20.35
N GLY A 106 -12.07 15.39 -21.08
CA GLY A 106 -11.00 14.53 -21.63
C GLY A 106 -10.43 14.99 -22.97
N HIS A 107 -11.09 15.96 -23.63
CA HIS A 107 -10.91 16.26 -25.05
C HIS A 107 -10.69 17.76 -25.32
N LEU A 108 -10.52 18.60 -24.29
CA LEU A 108 -10.50 20.06 -24.45
C LEU A 108 -9.32 20.58 -25.30
N GLN A 109 -8.25 19.80 -25.43
CA GLN A 109 -7.11 20.10 -26.31
C GLN A 109 -7.50 20.12 -27.80
N LEU A 110 -8.60 19.45 -28.18
CA LEU A 110 -9.07 19.46 -29.55
C LEU A 110 -9.75 20.79 -29.86
N PRO A 111 -9.40 21.49 -30.96
CA PRO A 111 -10.12 22.70 -31.39
C PRO A 111 -11.63 22.46 -31.60
N ALA A 112 -12.00 21.23 -31.95
CA ALA A 112 -13.39 20.77 -32.06
C ALA A 112 -14.19 20.96 -30.75
N SER A 113 -13.55 20.81 -29.59
CA SER A 113 -14.17 21.03 -28.28
C SER A 113 -14.51 22.50 -28.04
N LEU A 114 -13.69 23.43 -28.53
CA LEU A 114 -13.97 24.86 -28.39
C LEU A 114 -15.13 25.28 -29.31
N LYS A 115 -15.26 24.66 -30.49
CA LYS A 115 -16.41 24.88 -31.40
C LYS A 115 -17.74 24.52 -30.73
N THR A 116 -17.80 23.40 -30.02
CA THR A 116 -19.03 22.99 -29.32
C THR A 116 -19.30 23.83 -28.07
N LEU A 117 -18.26 24.19 -27.31
CA LEU A 117 -18.39 25.11 -26.17
C LEU A 117 -18.90 26.49 -26.57
N GLU A 118 -18.47 27.01 -27.73
CA GLU A 118 -18.95 28.28 -28.27
C GLU A 118 -20.48 28.31 -28.37
N TYR A 119 -21.07 27.26 -28.94
CA TYR A 119 -22.54 27.15 -29.02
C TYR A 119 -23.19 27.06 -27.65
N LEU A 120 -22.62 26.28 -26.72
CA LEU A 120 -23.16 26.18 -25.36
C LEU A 120 -23.06 27.52 -24.61
N ILE A 121 -22.01 28.31 -24.83
CA ILE A 121 -21.87 29.65 -24.25
C ILE A 121 -22.89 30.61 -24.85
N ARG A 122 -23.03 30.61 -26.18
CA ARG A 122 -23.90 31.57 -26.87
C ARG A 122 -25.39 31.26 -26.73
N ARG A 123 -25.78 29.98 -26.73
CA ARG A 123 -27.19 29.57 -26.65
C ARG A 123 -27.62 29.24 -25.23
N TYR A 124 -26.83 28.44 -24.52
CA TYR A 124 -27.19 27.93 -23.19
C TYR A 124 -26.61 28.77 -22.04
N LYS A 125 -25.86 29.83 -22.34
CA LYS A 125 -25.24 30.73 -21.34
C LYS A 125 -24.54 29.96 -20.21
N ILE A 126 -23.78 28.91 -20.55
CA ILE A 126 -23.15 28.02 -19.53
C ILE A 126 -22.14 28.73 -18.63
N HIS A 127 -21.55 29.83 -19.12
CA HIS A 127 -20.66 30.71 -18.35
C HIS A 127 -21.40 31.50 -17.24
N VAL A 128 -22.73 31.44 -17.23
CA VAL A 128 -23.62 32.07 -16.26
C VAL A 128 -24.28 30.99 -15.38
N TYR A 129 -24.94 30.00 -16.02
CA TYR A 129 -25.77 29.03 -15.30
C TYR A 129 -25.04 27.75 -14.86
N ASN A 130 -23.87 27.45 -15.44
CA ASN A 130 -23.12 26.21 -15.22
C ASN A 130 -21.65 26.49 -14.89
N VAL A 131 -21.39 27.56 -14.12
CA VAL A 131 -20.05 28.05 -13.82
C VAL A 131 -19.15 26.97 -13.22
N GLU A 132 -19.64 26.24 -12.21
CA GLU A 132 -18.83 25.23 -11.54
C GLU A 132 -18.46 24.06 -12.46
N ASP A 133 -19.43 23.51 -13.21
CA ASP A 133 -19.16 22.44 -14.19
C ASP A 133 -18.17 22.90 -15.27
N LEU A 134 -18.34 24.14 -15.76
CA LEU A 134 -17.45 24.72 -16.77
C LEU A 134 -16.03 24.88 -16.22
N VAL A 135 -15.88 25.45 -15.02
CA VAL A 135 -14.57 25.61 -14.37
C VAL A 135 -13.91 24.25 -14.18
N LEU A 136 -14.61 23.26 -13.63
CA LEU A 136 -14.07 21.92 -13.39
C LEU A 136 -13.68 21.19 -14.70
N CYS A 137 -14.40 21.44 -15.80
CA CYS A 137 -14.07 20.92 -17.12
C CYS A 137 -12.75 21.48 -17.67
N VAL A 138 -12.50 22.79 -17.46
CA VAL A 138 -11.33 23.47 -18.07
C VAL A 138 -10.11 23.54 -17.17
N LEU A 139 -10.25 23.39 -15.85
CA LEU A 139 -9.17 23.53 -14.89
C LEU A 139 -7.96 22.59 -15.11
N PRO A 140 -8.11 21.34 -15.58
CA PRO A 140 -6.97 20.50 -15.96
C PRO A 140 -6.06 21.13 -17.03
N TYR A 141 -6.56 22.12 -17.76
CA TYR A 141 -5.90 22.83 -18.85
C TYR A 141 -5.60 24.29 -18.50
N HIS A 142 -5.46 24.59 -17.20
CA HIS A 142 -5.24 25.93 -16.63
C HIS A 142 -4.09 26.72 -17.26
N ASP A 143 -3.09 26.05 -17.83
CA ASP A 143 -1.91 26.63 -18.47
C ASP A 143 -2.13 27.04 -19.94
N THR A 144 -3.34 26.83 -20.49
CA THR A 144 -3.65 27.11 -21.89
C THR A 144 -4.30 28.48 -22.13
N HIS A 145 -4.15 29.03 -23.33
CA HIS A 145 -4.90 30.23 -23.74
C HIS A 145 -6.42 30.00 -23.79
N ALA A 146 -6.87 28.78 -24.11
CA ALA A 146 -8.28 28.44 -24.13
C ALA A 146 -8.92 28.60 -22.73
N PHE A 147 -8.21 28.14 -21.69
CA PHE A 147 -8.63 28.34 -20.30
C PHE A 147 -8.80 29.83 -19.96
N VAL A 148 -7.81 30.66 -20.30
CA VAL A 148 -7.86 32.12 -20.04
C VAL A 148 -9.10 32.74 -20.69
N ARG A 149 -9.34 32.47 -21.97
CA ARG A 149 -10.51 33.00 -22.69
C ARG A 149 -11.82 32.57 -22.04
N ILE A 150 -11.94 31.31 -21.64
CA ILE A 150 -13.16 30.78 -21.01
C ILE A 150 -13.38 31.43 -19.63
N VAL A 151 -12.34 31.54 -18.81
CA VAL A 151 -12.42 32.16 -17.48
C VAL A 151 -12.77 33.65 -17.57
N GLN A 152 -12.30 34.37 -18.60
CA GLN A 152 -12.67 35.76 -18.84
C GLN A 152 -14.17 35.98 -19.07
N LEU A 153 -14.89 34.95 -19.54
CA LEU A 153 -16.34 35.02 -19.77
C LEU A 153 -17.15 34.67 -18.51
N ILE A 154 -16.56 33.96 -17.55
CA ILE A 154 -17.28 33.45 -16.38
C ILE A 154 -17.54 34.58 -15.37
N ASN A 155 -18.74 34.64 -14.80
CA ASN A 155 -18.97 35.45 -13.60
C ASN A 155 -18.77 34.59 -12.34
N THR A 156 -17.70 34.86 -11.59
CA THR A 156 -17.29 34.12 -10.39
C THR A 156 -18.08 34.53 -9.15
N GLY A 157 -18.66 35.73 -9.13
CA GLY A 157 -19.36 36.30 -7.98
C GLY A 157 -18.55 36.19 -6.67
N ASN A 158 -19.25 35.90 -5.57
CA ASN A 158 -18.63 35.60 -4.27
C ASN A 158 -18.55 34.08 -4.02
N SER A 159 -18.19 33.31 -5.05
CA SER A 159 -18.01 31.86 -4.93
C SER A 159 -16.56 31.48 -4.58
N LYS A 160 -16.34 30.20 -4.27
CA LYS A 160 -15.00 29.60 -4.11
C LYS A 160 -14.08 29.76 -5.33
N TRP A 161 -14.66 30.04 -6.51
CA TRP A 161 -13.94 30.25 -7.77
C TRP A 161 -13.47 31.70 -7.98
N LYS A 162 -13.72 32.61 -7.02
CA LYS A 162 -13.35 34.03 -7.10
C LYS A 162 -11.85 34.28 -7.32
N PHE A 163 -10.99 33.37 -6.88
CA PHE A 163 -9.54 33.48 -7.14
C PHE A 163 -9.20 33.53 -8.65
N LEU A 164 -10.08 33.02 -9.52
CA LEU A 164 -9.91 33.09 -10.97
C LEU A 164 -10.08 34.51 -11.53
N ASP A 165 -10.58 35.48 -10.76
CA ASP A 165 -10.59 36.89 -11.18
C ASP A 165 -9.19 37.44 -11.42
N GLY A 166 -8.16 36.86 -10.78
CA GLY A 166 -6.76 37.17 -11.07
C GLY A 166 -6.38 36.88 -12.53
N VAL A 167 -6.94 35.81 -13.12
CA VAL A 167 -6.74 35.44 -14.53
C VAL A 167 -7.42 36.45 -15.46
N LYS A 168 -8.59 36.95 -15.06
CA LYS A 168 -9.31 37.96 -15.84
C LYS A 168 -8.54 39.28 -15.89
N ALA A 169 -7.98 39.69 -14.76
CA ALA A 169 -7.22 40.92 -14.65
C ALA A 169 -5.86 40.83 -15.36
N SER A 170 -5.17 39.69 -15.25
CA SER A 170 -3.85 39.52 -15.87
C SER A 170 -3.90 39.17 -17.35
N GLY A 171 -4.97 38.52 -17.81
CA GLY A 171 -5.04 37.92 -19.15
C GLY A 171 -4.04 36.78 -19.37
N ALA A 172 -3.49 36.22 -18.29
CA ALA A 172 -2.44 35.20 -18.33
C ALA A 172 -2.86 33.92 -17.58
N PRO A 173 -2.42 32.73 -18.04
CA PRO A 173 -2.68 31.47 -17.34
C PRO A 173 -2.14 31.49 -15.90
N PRO A 174 -2.92 31.03 -14.89
CA PRO A 174 -2.43 30.94 -13.53
C PRO A 174 -1.42 29.79 -13.39
N PRO A 175 -0.34 29.92 -12.60
CA PRO A 175 0.51 28.78 -12.28
C PRO A 175 -0.25 27.79 -11.35
N ARG A 176 0.04 26.48 -11.46
CA ARG A 176 -0.59 25.44 -10.62
C ARG A 176 -0.51 25.73 -9.13
N SER A 177 0.60 26.33 -8.67
CA SER A 177 0.80 26.72 -7.28
C SER A 177 -0.30 27.65 -6.75
N VAL A 178 -0.88 28.51 -7.58
CA VAL A 178 -2.01 29.37 -7.18
C VAL A 178 -3.26 28.53 -6.90
N ILE A 179 -3.52 27.50 -7.70
CA ILE A 179 -4.65 26.58 -7.50
C ILE A 179 -4.46 25.77 -6.21
N VAL A 180 -3.24 25.29 -5.97
CA VAL A 180 -2.87 24.58 -4.74
C VAL A 180 -3.05 25.47 -3.51
N GLN A 181 -2.53 26.71 -3.56
CA GLN A 181 -2.71 27.67 -2.47
C GLN A 181 -4.18 28.00 -2.23
N GLN A 182 -5.00 28.06 -3.27
CA GLN A 182 -6.44 28.23 -3.11
C GLN A 182 -7.10 27.02 -2.44
N CYS A 183 -6.70 25.79 -2.80
CA CYS A 183 -7.21 24.59 -2.13
C CYS A 183 -6.89 24.57 -0.63
N ILE A 184 -5.75 25.16 -0.23
CA ILE A 184 -5.36 25.31 1.18
C ILE A 184 -6.18 26.41 1.87
N ARG A 185 -6.47 27.52 1.17
CA ARG A 185 -7.23 28.66 1.73
C ARG A 185 -8.73 28.39 1.83
N ASP A 186 -9.29 27.70 0.85
CA ASP A 186 -10.70 27.36 0.74
C ASP A 186 -10.84 25.87 0.39
N MET A 187 -11.07 25.05 1.43
CA MET A 187 -11.24 23.60 1.31
C MET A 187 -12.44 23.21 0.43
N GLY A 188 -13.37 24.13 0.17
CA GLY A 188 -14.47 23.90 -0.77
C GLY A 188 -13.99 23.71 -2.21
N VAL A 189 -12.83 24.27 -2.58
CA VAL A 189 -12.19 24.03 -3.88
C VAL A 189 -11.60 22.62 -3.91
N LEU A 190 -10.86 22.23 -2.86
CA LEU A 190 -10.29 20.88 -2.74
C LEU A 190 -11.38 19.81 -2.83
N GLU A 191 -12.48 20.00 -2.09
CA GLU A 191 -13.64 19.10 -2.11
C GLU A 191 -14.27 19.00 -3.51
N ALA A 192 -14.40 20.12 -4.22
CA ALA A 192 -14.93 20.12 -5.58
C ALA A 192 -14.08 19.30 -6.54
N LEU A 193 -12.75 19.42 -6.45
CA LEU A 193 -11.81 18.64 -7.27
C LEU A 193 -11.88 17.15 -6.96
N CYS A 194 -11.83 16.79 -5.67
CA CYS A 194 -11.95 15.41 -5.22
C CYS A 194 -13.26 14.77 -5.71
N ASN A 195 -14.38 15.47 -5.56
CA ASN A 195 -15.69 14.99 -5.98
C ASN A 195 -15.82 14.92 -7.51
N TYR A 196 -15.22 15.86 -8.24
CA TYR A 196 -15.28 15.87 -9.69
C TYR A 196 -14.49 14.72 -10.31
N ALA A 197 -13.32 14.41 -9.75
CA ALA A 197 -12.45 13.34 -10.22
C ALA A 197 -12.85 11.94 -9.70
N SER A 198 -13.64 11.87 -8.64
CA SER A 198 -14.17 10.59 -8.14
C SER A 198 -15.18 10.00 -9.14
N PRO A 199 -15.05 8.71 -9.52
CA PRO A 199 -16.00 8.06 -10.41
C PRO A 199 -17.40 7.99 -9.77
N THR A 200 -18.42 8.14 -10.62
CA THR A 200 -19.83 7.97 -10.26
C THR A 200 -20.44 6.82 -11.06
N LYS A 201 -21.69 6.41 -10.75
CA LYS A 201 -22.36 5.33 -11.50
C LYS A 201 -22.41 5.61 -13.01
N LYS A 202 -22.54 6.87 -13.40
CA LYS A 202 -22.72 7.34 -14.78
C LYS A 202 -21.40 7.80 -15.44
N PHE A 203 -20.45 8.33 -14.68
CA PHE A 203 -19.27 8.99 -15.22
C PHE A 203 -17.97 8.44 -14.65
N GLN A 204 -17.00 8.24 -15.54
CA GLN A 204 -15.59 8.05 -15.21
C GLN A 204 -14.86 9.34 -15.53
N ALA A 205 -14.04 9.82 -14.59
CA ALA A 205 -13.21 10.98 -14.84
C ALA A 205 -12.15 10.65 -15.91
N SER A 206 -11.87 11.63 -16.77
CA SER A 206 -10.85 11.48 -17.81
C SER A 206 -9.44 11.48 -17.21
N ARG A 207 -8.48 10.90 -17.93
CA ARG A 207 -7.06 10.89 -17.51
C ARG A 207 -6.51 12.29 -17.19
N PRO A 208 -6.77 13.36 -17.99
CA PRO A 208 -6.34 14.72 -17.64
C PRO A 208 -6.90 15.19 -16.29
N VAL A 209 -8.19 14.94 -16.03
CA VAL A 209 -8.85 15.32 -14.77
C VAL A 209 -8.22 14.60 -13.59
N VAL A 210 -8.07 13.28 -13.68
CA VAL A 210 -7.50 12.45 -12.62
C VAL A 210 -6.05 12.84 -12.34
N SER A 211 -5.24 13.03 -13.39
CA SER A 211 -3.82 13.40 -13.26
C SER A 211 -3.67 14.77 -12.63
N PHE A 212 -4.46 15.75 -13.07
CA PHE A 212 -4.47 17.09 -12.51
C PHE A 212 -4.90 17.09 -11.04
N CYS A 213 -6.01 16.43 -10.70
CA CYS A 213 -6.50 16.38 -9.33
C CYS A 213 -5.52 15.66 -8.41
N THR A 214 -4.93 14.56 -8.85
CA THR A 214 -3.87 13.84 -8.11
C THR A 214 -2.69 14.76 -7.82
N ALA A 215 -2.18 15.47 -8.84
CA ALA A 215 -1.05 16.38 -8.66
C ALA A 215 -1.37 17.52 -7.69
N VAL A 216 -2.57 18.13 -7.79
CA VAL A 216 -3.02 19.17 -6.86
C VAL A 216 -3.13 18.63 -5.44
N ILE A 217 -3.75 17.46 -5.23
CA ILE A 217 -3.90 16.86 -3.90
C ILE A 217 -2.53 16.55 -3.28
N VAL A 218 -1.62 15.95 -4.05
CA VAL A 218 -0.25 15.65 -3.61
C VAL A 218 0.50 16.93 -3.21
N GLU A 219 0.38 18.01 -3.99
CA GLU A 219 1.01 19.29 -3.65
C GLU A 219 0.38 19.97 -2.44
N VAL A 220 -0.95 19.92 -2.31
CA VAL A 220 -1.65 20.41 -1.10
C VAL A 220 -1.12 19.69 0.14
N LEU A 221 -1.07 18.36 0.12
CA LEU A 221 -0.54 17.55 1.22
C LEU A 221 0.96 17.78 1.46
N GLY A 222 1.71 18.15 0.41
CA GLY A 222 3.12 18.50 0.50
C GLY A 222 3.38 19.86 1.13
N CYS A 223 2.52 20.86 0.87
CA CYS A 223 2.66 22.24 1.34
C CYS A 223 2.09 22.50 2.73
N VAL A 224 1.09 21.73 3.17
CA VAL A 224 0.46 21.93 4.48
C VAL A 224 1.39 21.43 5.59
N ALA A 225 1.59 22.25 6.64
CA ALA A 225 2.47 21.91 7.77
C ALA A 225 1.93 20.75 8.63
N THR A 226 0.61 20.70 8.82
CA THR A 226 -0.08 19.65 9.60
C THR A 226 -1.32 19.21 8.86
N ILE A 227 -1.40 17.92 8.50
CA ILE A 227 -2.60 17.38 7.86
C ILE A 227 -3.62 17.07 8.95
N ASP A 228 -4.71 17.85 8.96
CA ASP A 228 -5.80 17.67 9.91
C ASP A 228 -6.84 16.64 9.43
N SER A 229 -7.80 16.34 10.30
CA SER A 229 -8.88 15.40 9.98
C SER A 229 -9.84 15.92 8.91
N ASP A 230 -9.95 17.23 8.68
CA ASP A 230 -10.86 17.79 7.68
C ASP A 230 -10.30 17.57 6.27
N ILE A 231 -9.00 17.83 6.06
CA ILE A 231 -8.30 17.53 4.80
C ILE A 231 -8.46 16.04 4.45
N VAL A 232 -8.18 15.14 5.41
CA VAL A 232 -8.34 13.70 5.21
C VAL A 232 -9.78 13.34 4.81
N LYS A 233 -10.78 13.99 5.43
CA LYS A 233 -12.19 13.77 5.11
C LYS A 233 -12.55 14.22 3.69
N ARG A 234 -12.00 15.34 3.19
CA ARG A 234 -12.26 15.84 1.83
C ARG A 234 -11.61 15.00 0.74
N ILE A 235 -10.42 14.45 0.99
CA ILE A 235 -9.71 13.61 0.02
C ILE A 235 -10.19 12.16 0.03
N HIS A 236 -10.81 11.72 1.13
CA HIS A 236 -11.25 10.33 1.31
C HIS A 236 -12.10 9.79 0.15
N PRO A 237 -13.11 10.50 -0.40
CA PRO A 237 -13.89 9.98 -1.54
C PRO A 237 -13.04 9.66 -2.76
N PHE A 238 -12.05 10.51 -3.07
CA PHE A 238 -11.12 10.30 -4.18
C PHE A 238 -10.25 9.06 -3.95
N VAL A 239 -9.65 8.95 -2.76
CA VAL A 239 -8.80 7.80 -2.39
C VAL A 239 -9.61 6.50 -2.34
N ALA A 240 -10.75 6.51 -1.65
CA ALA A 240 -11.59 5.33 -1.48
C ALA A 240 -12.09 4.80 -2.83
N SER A 241 -12.51 5.69 -3.74
CA SER A 241 -12.98 5.28 -5.07
C SER A 241 -11.86 4.80 -6.00
N GLY A 242 -10.62 5.29 -5.83
CA GLY A 242 -9.46 4.81 -6.58
C GLY A 242 -8.91 3.47 -6.09
N LEU A 243 -9.19 3.12 -4.83
CA LEU A 243 -8.84 1.83 -4.24
C LEU A 243 -10.02 0.83 -4.25
N GLN A 244 -11.19 1.21 -4.75
CA GLN A 244 -12.33 0.30 -4.85
C GLN A 244 -12.09 -0.75 -5.93
N PHE A 245 -12.30 -2.01 -5.55
CA PHE A 245 -12.28 -3.15 -6.44
C PHE A 245 -13.39 -3.11 -7.49
N GLY A 246 -13.09 -3.55 -8.72
CA GLY A 246 -14.04 -3.61 -9.84
C GLY A 246 -14.59 -2.24 -10.23
N ALA A 247 -14.00 -1.16 -9.70
CA ALA A 247 -14.46 0.18 -9.92
C ALA A 247 -14.06 0.61 -11.33
N LYS A 248 -15.00 1.30 -11.94
CA LYS A 248 -14.90 2.09 -13.17
C LYS A 248 -13.76 3.13 -13.18
N GLY A 249 -12.85 3.17 -12.20
CA GLY A 249 -11.71 4.07 -12.19
C GLY A 249 -10.61 3.54 -13.11
N GLY A 250 -10.11 4.38 -14.02
CA GLY A 250 -8.95 4.02 -14.84
C GLY A 250 -7.70 3.77 -13.98
N SER A 251 -6.69 3.12 -14.56
CA SER A 251 -5.41 2.83 -13.91
C SER A 251 -4.72 4.07 -13.31
N ASP A 252 -4.88 5.23 -13.96
CA ASP A 252 -4.37 6.51 -13.44
C ASP A 252 -5.02 6.92 -12.10
N HIS A 253 -6.30 6.61 -11.88
CA HIS A 253 -7.02 6.97 -10.64
C HIS A 253 -6.54 6.13 -9.47
N LYS A 254 -6.32 4.85 -9.72
CA LYS A 254 -5.69 3.93 -8.79
C LYS A 254 -4.28 4.37 -8.43
N ALA A 255 -3.46 4.70 -9.43
CA ALA A 255 -2.10 5.22 -9.20
C ALA A 255 -2.13 6.45 -8.29
N GLY A 256 -3.01 7.42 -8.59
CA GLY A 256 -3.17 8.62 -7.78
C GLY A 256 -3.61 8.34 -6.34
N ALA A 257 -4.54 7.40 -6.14
CA ALA A 257 -4.97 7.00 -4.80
C ALA A 257 -3.83 6.33 -4.01
N LEU A 258 -3.05 5.43 -4.62
CA LEU A 258 -1.89 4.80 -3.98
C LEU A 258 -0.80 5.82 -3.61
N MET A 259 -0.53 6.80 -4.49
CA MET A 259 0.41 7.90 -4.22
C MET A 259 -0.04 8.73 -3.01
N ILE A 260 -1.33 9.09 -2.94
CA ILE A 260 -1.88 9.85 -1.81
C ILE A 260 -1.79 9.04 -0.51
N VAL A 261 -2.10 7.74 -0.54
CA VAL A 261 -1.95 6.86 0.64
C VAL A 261 -0.50 6.83 1.13
N GLY A 262 0.47 6.67 0.22
CA GLY A 262 1.89 6.68 0.57
C GLY A 262 2.33 8.00 1.20
N LEU A 263 1.89 9.13 0.65
CA LEU A 263 2.20 10.45 1.18
C LEU A 263 1.57 10.69 2.56
N LEU A 264 0.29 10.34 2.73
CA LEU A 264 -0.41 10.44 4.02
C LEU A 264 0.30 9.64 5.11
N ALA A 265 0.69 8.40 4.78
CA ALA A 265 1.40 7.52 5.69
C ALA A 265 2.76 8.09 6.14
N ASN A 266 3.43 8.86 5.30
CA ASN A 266 4.73 9.45 5.63
C ASN A 266 4.63 10.79 6.37
N LYS A 267 3.53 11.53 6.16
CA LYS A 267 3.39 12.90 6.67
C LYS A 267 2.69 13.00 8.02
N VAL A 268 1.74 12.10 8.31
CA VAL A 268 0.92 12.18 9.52
C VAL A 268 0.71 10.82 10.16
N ALA A 269 0.66 10.80 11.49
CA ALA A 269 0.19 9.66 12.26
C ALA A 269 -1.33 9.53 12.08
N LEU A 270 -1.75 8.57 11.27
CA LEU A 270 -3.16 8.34 10.96
C LEU A 270 -3.84 7.61 12.11
N ALA A 271 -5.16 7.78 12.22
CA ALA A 271 -5.95 7.05 13.21
C ALA A 271 -5.83 5.52 12.95
N PRO A 272 -5.64 4.67 13.98
CA PRO A 272 -5.43 3.23 13.79
C PRO A 272 -6.53 2.53 12.98
N LYS A 273 -7.79 2.98 13.12
CA LYS A 273 -8.92 2.48 12.33
C LYS A 273 -8.76 2.77 10.84
N LEU A 274 -8.27 3.95 10.48
CA LEU A 274 -8.02 4.34 9.09
C LEU A 274 -6.84 3.54 8.52
N VAL A 275 -5.75 3.40 9.27
CA VAL A 275 -4.58 2.59 8.88
C VAL A 275 -5.01 1.15 8.58
N ASN A 276 -5.74 0.50 9.50
CA ASN A 276 -6.24 -0.86 9.29
C ASN A 276 -7.17 -0.97 8.09
N SER A 277 -8.02 0.04 7.86
CA SER A 277 -8.89 0.07 6.68
C SER A 277 -8.08 0.19 5.39
N LEU A 278 -7.09 1.08 5.34
CA LEU A 278 -6.22 1.28 4.18
C LEU A 278 -5.35 0.06 3.90
N ILE A 279 -4.73 -0.55 4.90
CA ILE A 279 -3.97 -1.80 4.75
C ILE A 279 -4.82 -2.88 4.11
N ARG A 280 -6.05 -3.08 4.61
CA ARG A 280 -6.99 -4.03 4.03
C ARG A 280 -7.32 -3.69 2.58
N THR A 281 -7.67 -2.45 2.28
CA THR A 281 -8.05 -2.08 0.92
C THR A 281 -6.88 -2.19 -0.06
N VAL A 282 -5.68 -1.76 0.32
CA VAL A 282 -4.48 -1.85 -0.54
C VAL A 282 -4.05 -3.31 -0.77
N ALA A 283 -4.15 -4.18 0.25
CA ALA A 283 -3.87 -5.59 0.09
C ALA A 283 -4.87 -6.29 -0.85
N GLU A 284 -6.16 -5.94 -0.76
CA GLU A 284 -7.18 -6.41 -1.70
C GLU A 284 -6.89 -5.92 -3.12
N VAL A 285 -6.51 -4.65 -3.29
CA VAL A 285 -6.10 -4.10 -4.59
C VAL A 285 -4.91 -4.88 -5.18
N ALA A 286 -3.92 -5.23 -4.36
CA ALA A 286 -2.75 -6.01 -4.77
C ALA A 286 -3.13 -7.43 -5.21
N ARG A 287 -4.05 -8.09 -4.50
CA ARG A 287 -4.53 -9.43 -4.87
C ARG A 287 -5.20 -9.45 -6.24
N GLU A 288 -5.97 -8.42 -6.55
CA GLU A 288 -6.74 -8.36 -7.79
C GLU A 288 -5.87 -7.97 -9.00
N ASP A 289 -4.81 -7.16 -8.81
CA ASP A 289 -3.84 -6.88 -9.87
C ASP A 289 -3.21 -8.13 -10.46
N VAL A 290 -2.92 -9.10 -9.59
CA VAL A 290 -2.31 -10.39 -9.98
C VAL A 290 -3.31 -11.27 -10.73
N LYS A 291 -4.63 -11.08 -10.51
CA LYS A 291 -5.68 -11.82 -11.24
C LYS A 291 -6.00 -11.19 -12.59
N GLU A 292 -6.05 -9.86 -12.66
CA GLU A 292 -6.49 -9.14 -13.86
C GLU A 292 -5.37 -8.95 -14.89
N SER A 293 -4.12 -8.86 -14.45
CA SER A 293 -3.00 -8.51 -15.33
C SER A 293 -1.86 -9.52 -15.26
N THR A 294 -1.27 -9.82 -16.42
CA THR A 294 -0.04 -10.62 -16.52
C THR A 294 1.20 -9.79 -16.12
N ASP A 295 1.07 -8.47 -16.11
CA ASP A 295 2.15 -7.55 -15.79
C ASP A 295 2.15 -7.19 -14.29
N LEU A 296 3.22 -7.58 -13.59
CA LEU A 296 3.37 -7.42 -12.14
C LEU A 296 3.63 -5.96 -11.71
N GLN A 297 3.66 -4.99 -12.62
CA GLN A 297 3.93 -3.58 -12.30
C GLN A 297 2.88 -2.96 -11.36
N TRP A 298 1.59 -3.19 -11.63
CA TRP A 298 0.52 -2.66 -10.78
C TRP A 298 0.50 -3.30 -9.40
N PHE A 299 0.72 -4.62 -9.36
CA PHE A 299 0.91 -5.36 -8.13
C PHE A 299 2.09 -4.80 -7.32
N ARG A 300 3.24 -4.57 -7.97
CA ARG A 300 4.43 -3.98 -7.35
C ARG A 300 4.13 -2.60 -6.75
N LEU A 301 3.41 -1.73 -7.46
CA LEU A 301 3.01 -0.41 -6.95
C LEU A 301 2.09 -0.51 -5.73
N ALA A 302 1.10 -1.41 -5.76
CA ALA A 302 0.20 -1.64 -4.63
C ALA A 302 0.98 -2.17 -3.41
N LEU A 303 1.92 -3.10 -3.64
CA LEU A 303 2.76 -3.65 -2.58
C LEU A 303 3.72 -2.61 -2.01
N MET A 304 4.32 -1.74 -2.83
CA MET A 304 5.12 -0.60 -2.38
C MET A 304 4.32 0.34 -1.48
N ALA A 305 3.09 0.68 -1.87
CA ALA A 305 2.20 1.52 -1.06
C ALA A 305 1.84 0.84 0.28
N LEU A 306 1.60 -0.48 0.27
CA LEU A 306 1.31 -1.27 1.45
C LEU A 306 2.50 -1.32 2.42
N ILE A 307 3.71 -1.58 1.91
CA ILE A 307 4.94 -1.59 2.68
C ILE A 307 5.15 -0.23 3.33
N ASN A 308 5.10 0.87 2.55
CA ASN A 308 5.27 2.22 3.07
C ASN A 308 4.22 2.55 4.14
N LEU A 309 2.97 2.13 3.96
CA LEU A 309 1.91 2.33 4.95
C LEU A 309 2.21 1.63 6.28
N VAL A 310 2.69 0.39 6.25
CA VAL A 310 3.03 -0.39 7.45
C VAL A 310 4.30 0.14 8.12
N GLN A 311 5.30 0.55 7.33
CA GLN A 311 6.57 1.02 7.85
C GLN A 311 6.48 2.38 8.53
N SER A 312 5.71 3.29 7.95
CA SER A 312 5.62 4.67 8.41
C SER A 312 4.57 4.87 9.50
N GLN A 313 3.70 3.90 9.73
CA GLN A 313 2.68 3.94 10.79
C GLN A 313 3.04 3.01 11.96
N SER A 314 2.46 3.24 13.13
CA SER A 314 2.61 2.36 14.30
C SER A 314 1.69 1.14 14.17
N VAL A 315 2.04 0.23 13.26
CA VAL A 315 1.32 -1.03 13.07
C VAL A 315 2.01 -2.12 13.88
N ASP A 316 1.32 -2.64 14.89
CA ASP A 316 1.82 -3.77 15.69
C ASP A 316 1.19 -5.10 15.25
N VAL A 317 -0.06 -5.06 14.78
CA VAL A 317 -0.81 -6.26 14.37
C VAL A 317 -1.28 -6.10 12.93
N PHE A 318 -0.92 -7.07 12.09
CA PHE A 318 -1.36 -7.08 10.70
C PHE A 318 -2.84 -7.48 10.59
N PRO A 319 -3.69 -6.74 9.85
CA PRO A 319 -5.09 -7.09 9.69
C PRO A 319 -5.30 -8.45 9.00
N LYS A 320 -6.09 -9.34 9.60
CA LYS A 320 -6.34 -10.71 9.08
C LYS A 320 -6.82 -10.74 7.63
N LYS A 321 -7.78 -9.88 7.26
CA LYS A 321 -8.28 -9.81 5.87
C LYS A 321 -7.21 -9.38 4.87
N ALA A 322 -6.28 -8.52 5.28
CA ALA A 322 -5.15 -8.16 4.43
C ALA A 322 -4.18 -9.34 4.28
N LEU A 323 -3.99 -10.11 5.36
CA LEU A 323 -3.14 -11.31 5.34
C LEU A 323 -3.71 -12.38 4.40
N GLU A 324 -5.01 -12.65 4.50
CA GLU A 324 -5.75 -13.53 3.58
C GLU A 324 -5.53 -13.10 2.12
N ALA A 325 -5.64 -11.79 1.84
CA ALA A 325 -5.45 -11.26 0.50
C ALA A 325 -4.02 -11.48 -0.03
N LEU A 326 -2.99 -11.24 0.79
CA LEU A 326 -1.59 -11.44 0.42
C LEU A 326 -1.21 -12.92 0.28
N ARG A 327 -1.80 -13.79 1.10
CA ARG A 327 -1.56 -15.24 1.05
C ARG A 327 -2.00 -15.84 -0.28
N ASP A 328 -3.10 -15.36 -0.84
CA ASP A 328 -3.65 -15.87 -2.10
C ASP A 328 -2.80 -15.47 -3.33
N ILE A 329 -1.80 -14.59 -3.15
CA ILE A 329 -0.93 -14.09 -4.21
C ILE A 329 0.23 -15.05 -4.44
N LYS A 330 0.25 -15.66 -5.63
CA LYS A 330 1.39 -16.45 -6.10
C LYS A 330 2.61 -15.54 -6.32
N ASP A 331 3.80 -16.03 -5.98
CA ASP A 331 5.09 -15.35 -6.18
C ASP A 331 5.27 -14.02 -5.41
N ILE A 332 4.51 -13.79 -4.33
CA ILE A 332 4.74 -12.65 -3.43
C ILE A 332 6.20 -12.57 -2.94
N GLY A 333 6.82 -13.72 -2.69
CA GLY A 333 8.23 -13.82 -2.27
C GLY A 333 9.20 -13.23 -3.30
N ALA A 334 8.98 -13.44 -4.60
CA ALA A 334 9.85 -12.92 -5.65
C ALA A 334 9.77 -11.38 -5.75
N VAL A 335 8.57 -10.81 -5.65
CA VAL A 335 8.41 -9.35 -5.69
C VAL A 335 8.94 -8.70 -4.41
N LEU A 336 8.74 -9.33 -3.25
CA LEU A 336 9.35 -8.87 -1.99
C LEU A 336 10.88 -8.92 -2.06
N LEU A 337 11.47 -9.93 -2.70
CA LEU A 337 12.91 -10.00 -2.92
C LEU A 337 13.40 -8.80 -3.76
N GLU A 338 12.76 -8.51 -4.88
CA GLU A 338 13.15 -7.35 -5.71
C GLU A 338 12.99 -6.03 -4.95
N LEU A 339 11.89 -5.86 -4.20
CA LEU A 339 11.69 -4.66 -3.37
C LEU A 339 12.70 -4.57 -2.22
N SER A 340 13.14 -5.68 -1.64
CA SER A 340 14.15 -5.70 -0.57
C SER A 340 15.54 -5.25 -1.04
N LYS A 341 15.83 -5.36 -2.35
CA LYS A 341 17.09 -4.87 -2.93
C LYS A 341 17.07 -3.35 -3.11
N GLU A 342 15.89 -2.77 -3.29
CA GLU A 342 15.72 -1.34 -3.57
C GLU A 342 15.38 -0.52 -2.32
N PHE A 343 14.64 -1.10 -1.38
CA PHE A 343 14.12 -0.43 -0.19
C PHE A 343 14.38 -1.26 1.06
N ASN A 344 14.59 -0.61 2.20
CA ASN A 344 14.54 -1.31 3.48
C ASN A 344 13.09 -1.71 3.74
N ILE A 345 12.78 -3.01 3.77
CA ILE A 345 11.44 -3.55 4.03
C ILE A 345 11.35 -4.34 5.36
N ASP A 346 12.37 -4.27 6.21
CA ASP A 346 12.58 -5.18 7.36
C ASP A 346 11.41 -5.14 8.36
N ARG A 347 10.93 -3.94 8.70
CA ARG A 347 9.80 -3.78 9.62
C ARG A 347 8.51 -4.40 9.07
N PHE A 348 8.26 -4.24 7.77
CA PHE A 348 7.09 -4.83 7.13
C PHE A 348 7.21 -6.36 7.14
N LEU A 349 8.38 -6.90 6.79
CA LEU A 349 8.64 -8.34 6.84
C LEU A 349 8.46 -8.89 8.25
N ALA A 350 8.98 -8.22 9.29
CA ALA A 350 8.81 -8.64 10.68
C ALA A 350 7.32 -8.81 11.04
N ILE A 351 6.52 -7.78 10.77
CA ILE A 351 5.07 -7.77 11.08
C ILE A 351 4.32 -8.80 10.25
N LEU A 352 4.65 -8.94 8.95
CA LEU A 352 4.03 -9.91 8.06
C LEU A 352 4.33 -11.35 8.51
N LEU A 353 5.59 -11.65 8.81
CA LEU A 353 6.05 -12.98 9.22
C LEU A 353 5.48 -13.35 10.59
N GLU A 354 5.43 -12.41 11.54
CA GLU A 354 4.77 -12.61 12.83
C GLU A 354 3.28 -12.94 12.65
N ALA A 355 2.58 -12.22 11.77
CA ALA A 355 1.16 -12.47 11.50
C ALA A 355 0.93 -13.83 10.81
N LEU A 356 1.82 -14.24 9.90
CA LEU A 356 1.78 -15.57 9.27
C LEU A 356 1.99 -16.67 10.31
N VAL A 357 2.95 -16.51 11.22
CA VAL A 357 3.19 -17.46 12.33
C VAL A 357 1.96 -17.57 13.22
N ASP A 358 1.33 -16.45 13.59
CA ASP A 358 0.15 -16.43 14.46
C ASP A 358 -1.09 -17.10 13.82
N GLN A 359 -1.19 -17.19 12.49
CA GLN A 359 -2.27 -17.90 11.80
C GLN A 359 -1.87 -19.32 11.30
N SER A 360 -0.59 -19.68 11.31
CA SER A 360 -0.11 -20.97 10.80
C SER A 360 -0.64 -22.18 11.56
N SER A 361 -1.02 -22.02 12.83
CA SER A 361 -1.67 -23.07 13.61
C SER A 361 -3.13 -23.32 13.24
N SER A 362 -3.74 -22.43 12.45
CA SER A 362 -5.17 -22.47 12.13
C SER A 362 -5.50 -22.93 10.71
N ASP A 363 -4.59 -22.70 9.75
CA ASP A 363 -4.80 -23.05 8.34
C ASP A 363 -3.45 -23.27 7.66
N ASP A 364 -3.35 -24.41 6.97
CA ASP A 364 -2.14 -24.88 6.32
C ASP A 364 -1.61 -23.94 5.22
N SER A 365 -2.51 -23.18 4.59
CA SER A 365 -2.14 -22.24 3.53
C SER A 365 -1.23 -21.11 4.03
N TYR A 366 -1.30 -20.73 5.31
CA TYR A 366 -0.43 -19.69 5.87
C TYR A 366 1.01 -20.17 6.08
N HIS A 367 1.22 -21.43 6.47
CA HIS A 367 2.58 -21.93 6.65
C HIS A 367 3.29 -22.11 5.30
N LEU A 368 2.56 -22.44 4.22
CA LEU A 368 3.10 -22.49 2.86
C LEU A 368 3.53 -21.10 2.37
N ALA A 369 2.71 -20.08 2.61
CA ALA A 369 3.06 -18.69 2.29
C ALA A 369 4.30 -18.23 3.09
N LEU A 370 4.38 -18.60 4.37
CA LEU A 370 5.54 -18.33 5.23
C LEU A 370 6.83 -18.96 4.68
N ILE A 371 6.78 -20.24 4.30
CA ILE A 371 7.92 -20.94 3.69
C ILE A 371 8.35 -20.25 2.39
N SER A 372 7.40 -19.89 1.52
CA SER A 372 7.69 -19.21 0.26
C SER A 372 8.44 -17.88 0.46
N VAL A 373 8.05 -17.09 1.47
CA VAL A 373 8.74 -15.83 1.80
C VAL A 373 10.13 -16.10 2.38
N ILE A 374 10.29 -17.09 3.27
CA ILE A 374 11.58 -17.47 3.87
C ILE A 374 12.57 -17.98 2.82
N ASP A 375 12.10 -18.71 1.81
CA ASP A 375 12.93 -19.22 0.71
C ASP A 375 13.34 -18.12 -0.27
N SER A 376 12.49 -17.11 -0.46
CA SER A 376 12.71 -16.08 -1.47
C SER A 376 13.51 -14.89 -0.97
N VAL A 377 13.28 -14.45 0.29
CA VAL A 377 13.76 -13.16 0.80
C VAL A 377 14.92 -13.37 1.81
N PRO A 378 16.01 -12.57 1.75
CA PRO A 378 17.09 -12.63 2.73
C PRO A 378 16.64 -12.11 4.11
N LEU A 379 16.44 -13.01 5.09
CA LEU A 379 15.86 -12.69 6.41
C LEU A 379 16.87 -12.63 7.56
N ARG A 380 18.18 -12.44 7.30
CA ARG A 380 19.26 -12.64 8.30
C ARG A 380 19.01 -11.99 9.66
N ASN A 381 18.47 -10.77 9.70
CA ASN A 381 18.21 -10.03 10.94
C ASN A 381 16.85 -10.35 11.60
N LEU A 382 15.99 -11.06 10.90
CA LEU A 382 14.63 -11.41 11.32
C LEU A 382 14.52 -12.87 11.80
N VAL A 383 15.56 -13.70 11.61
CA VAL A 383 15.57 -15.10 12.06
C VAL A 383 15.37 -15.19 13.59
N ASP A 384 16.12 -14.42 14.37
CA ASP A 384 16.05 -14.41 15.84
C ASP A 384 14.63 -14.18 16.39
N PRO A 385 13.93 -13.07 16.01
CA PRO A 385 12.57 -12.82 16.50
C PRO A 385 11.55 -13.83 15.98
N ILE A 386 11.68 -14.31 14.74
CA ILE A 386 10.74 -15.29 14.16
C ILE A 386 10.84 -16.64 14.86
N VAL A 387 12.06 -17.15 15.04
CA VAL A 387 12.29 -18.42 15.74
C VAL A 387 11.76 -18.33 17.17
N SER A 388 12.10 -17.26 17.88
CA SER A 388 11.61 -17.03 19.26
C SER A 388 10.09 -16.99 19.32
N LYS A 389 9.43 -16.30 18.37
CA LYS A 389 7.97 -16.23 18.29
C LYS A 389 7.35 -17.60 18.00
N ILE A 390 7.88 -18.38 17.05
CA ILE A 390 7.40 -19.74 16.75
C ILE A 390 7.47 -20.61 18.01
N LEU A 391 8.61 -20.60 18.69
CA LEU A 391 8.81 -21.39 19.91
C LEU A 391 7.83 -20.98 21.03
N LEU A 392 7.63 -19.67 21.24
CA LEU A 392 6.64 -19.15 22.19
C LEU A 392 5.20 -19.58 21.83
N THR A 393 4.83 -19.53 20.55
CA THR A 393 3.50 -19.95 20.08
C THR A 393 3.31 -21.45 20.32
N CYS A 394 4.31 -22.26 20.02
CA CYS A 394 4.29 -23.69 20.31
C CYS A 394 4.15 -23.96 21.83
N MET A 395 4.88 -23.25 22.68
CA MET A 395 4.75 -23.40 24.14
C MET A 395 3.35 -23.05 24.64
N LYS A 396 2.76 -21.95 24.16
CA LYS A 396 1.38 -21.55 24.50
C LYS A 396 0.35 -22.58 24.08
N LEU A 397 0.53 -23.21 22.92
CA LEU A 397 -0.34 -24.29 22.44
C LEU A 397 -0.21 -25.54 23.34
N SER A 398 1.01 -25.88 23.76
CA SER A 398 1.26 -27.00 24.68
C SER A 398 0.65 -26.80 26.06
N GLU A 399 0.58 -25.57 26.56
CA GLU A 399 -0.04 -25.26 27.85
C GLU A 399 -1.56 -25.33 27.80
N ARG A 400 -2.16 -25.04 26.64
CA ARG A 400 -3.61 -24.99 26.46
C ARG A 400 -4.26 -26.37 26.35
N ASP A 401 -3.56 -27.35 25.78
CA ASP A 401 -4.13 -28.68 25.50
C ASP A 401 -4.01 -29.69 26.66
N GLY A 402 -3.30 -29.38 27.75
CA GLY A 402 -3.32 -30.15 29.00
C GLY A 402 -2.90 -31.64 28.93
N LYS A 403 -2.63 -32.16 27.73
CA LYS A 403 -2.22 -33.51 27.39
C LYS A 403 -1.37 -33.47 26.12
N LEU A 404 -0.51 -34.49 25.99
CA LEU A 404 0.41 -34.77 24.88
C LEU A 404 -0.04 -34.10 23.57
N VAL A 405 0.67 -33.04 23.18
CA VAL A 405 0.56 -32.34 21.90
C VAL A 405 0.31 -33.35 20.78
N SER A 406 -0.84 -33.28 20.12
CA SER A 406 -1.06 -34.07 18.91
C SER A 406 -0.01 -33.64 17.87
N SER A 407 0.68 -34.61 17.28
CA SER A 407 1.74 -34.38 16.28
C SER A 407 1.31 -33.37 15.21
N GLU A 408 0.03 -33.40 14.81
CA GLU A 408 -0.61 -32.53 13.81
C GLU A 408 -0.60 -31.03 14.18
N SER A 409 -0.70 -30.65 15.45
CA SER A 409 -0.77 -29.23 15.86
C SER A 409 0.57 -28.48 15.74
N VAL A 410 1.68 -29.21 15.60
CA VAL A 410 3.04 -28.66 15.59
C VAL A 410 3.80 -29.01 14.30
N THR A 411 3.23 -29.80 13.39
CA THR A 411 3.84 -30.12 12.08
C THR A 411 4.22 -28.87 11.28
N TRP A 412 3.37 -27.84 11.26
CA TRP A 412 3.67 -26.58 10.59
C TRP A 412 4.94 -25.92 11.14
N ALA A 413 5.13 -25.93 12.46
CA ALA A 413 6.30 -25.35 13.10
C ALA A 413 7.56 -26.15 12.77
N LYS A 414 7.47 -27.48 12.70
CA LYS A 414 8.60 -28.33 12.26
C LYS A 414 9.04 -27.95 10.85
N ASN A 415 8.09 -27.87 9.91
CA ASN A 415 8.37 -27.55 8.51
C ASN A 415 9.03 -26.17 8.37
N VAL A 416 8.49 -25.16 9.05
CA VAL A 416 9.03 -23.79 8.99
C VAL A 416 10.42 -23.72 9.63
N LEU A 417 10.63 -24.29 10.81
CA LEU A 417 11.92 -24.25 11.51
C LEU A 417 13.02 -24.99 10.73
N ALA A 418 12.69 -26.07 10.03
CA ALA A 418 13.66 -26.75 9.19
C ALA A 418 14.01 -26.00 7.92
N THR A 419 13.05 -25.29 7.29
CA THR A 419 13.35 -24.36 6.20
C THR A 419 14.29 -23.25 6.69
N ILE A 420 14.05 -22.69 7.87
CA ILE A 420 14.94 -21.69 8.47
C ILE A 420 16.34 -22.27 8.73
N ASN A 421 16.44 -23.48 9.32
CA ASN A 421 17.72 -24.12 9.59
C ASN A 421 18.50 -24.45 8.30
N LYS A 422 17.80 -24.82 7.22
CA LYS A 422 18.38 -25.07 5.90
C LYS A 422 18.96 -23.79 5.28
N ASN A 423 18.24 -22.67 5.39
CA ASN A 423 18.63 -21.42 4.74
C ASN A 423 19.56 -20.54 5.60
N TYR A 424 19.45 -20.63 6.93
CA TYR A 424 20.13 -19.78 7.91
C TYR A 424 20.61 -20.56 9.15
N PRO A 425 21.51 -21.55 9.00
CA PRO A 425 21.88 -22.45 10.10
C PRO A 425 22.49 -21.71 11.29
N SER A 426 23.43 -20.79 11.07
CA SER A 426 24.11 -20.09 12.17
C SER A 426 23.19 -19.14 12.92
N GLN A 427 22.32 -18.39 12.22
CA GLN A 427 21.34 -17.50 12.85
C GLN A 427 20.28 -18.29 13.59
N PHE A 428 19.78 -19.39 13.01
CA PHE A 428 18.84 -20.30 13.66
C PHE A 428 19.41 -20.81 14.99
N HIS A 429 20.65 -21.28 14.99
CA HIS A 429 21.31 -21.78 16.19
C HIS A 429 21.50 -20.68 17.25
N GLY A 430 21.90 -19.47 16.84
CA GLY A 430 22.01 -18.32 17.73
C GLY A 430 20.66 -17.94 18.35
N ALA A 431 19.59 -17.95 17.56
CA ALA A 431 18.23 -17.65 18.01
C ALA A 431 17.74 -18.63 19.08
N VAL A 432 17.92 -19.93 18.85
CA VAL A 432 17.58 -20.99 19.81
C VAL A 432 18.37 -20.80 21.11
N HIS A 433 19.67 -20.52 21.02
CA HIS A 433 20.51 -20.33 22.20
C HIS A 433 20.02 -19.14 23.04
N LYS A 434 19.77 -17.99 22.41
CA LYS A 434 19.20 -16.81 23.07
C LYS A 434 17.85 -17.11 23.72
N PHE A 435 16.98 -17.83 23.00
CA PHE A 435 15.68 -18.24 23.55
C PHE A 435 15.81 -19.10 24.80
N LEU A 436 16.76 -20.04 24.82
CA LEU A 436 17.07 -20.86 26.00
C LEU A 436 17.65 -20.03 27.15
N GLU A 437 18.46 -19.00 26.87
CA GLU A 437 18.95 -18.06 27.89
C GLU A 437 17.82 -17.20 28.47
N ASP A 438 16.95 -16.66 27.63
CA ASP A 438 15.83 -15.80 28.05
C ASP A 438 14.75 -16.60 28.82
N ALA A 439 14.50 -17.85 28.43
CA ALA A 439 13.57 -18.74 29.12
C ALA A 439 13.99 -19.04 30.58
N LYS A 440 15.30 -19.00 30.89
CA LYS A 440 15.79 -19.10 32.27
C LYS A 440 15.36 -17.93 33.14
N VAL A 441 15.19 -16.75 32.55
CA VAL A 441 14.79 -15.54 33.28
C VAL A 441 13.30 -15.59 33.65
N GLN A 442 12.48 -16.33 32.90
CA GLN A 442 11.02 -16.31 33.04
C GLN A 442 10.38 -17.52 33.76
N SER A 443 11.01 -18.70 33.89
CA SER A 443 10.35 -19.83 34.56
C SER A 443 11.26 -20.82 35.31
N LYS A 444 10.79 -21.33 36.46
CA LYS A 444 11.38 -22.44 37.23
C LYS A 444 11.23 -23.83 36.56
N LYS A 445 11.03 -23.92 35.23
CA LYS A 445 10.69 -25.15 34.51
C LYS A 445 11.58 -25.44 33.29
N GLU A 446 12.90 -25.25 33.43
CA GLU A 446 13.88 -25.44 32.33
C GLU A 446 13.83 -26.82 31.66
N ASP A 447 13.67 -27.91 32.42
CA ASP A 447 13.64 -29.27 31.88
C ASP A 447 12.48 -29.50 30.92
N THR A 448 11.31 -28.89 31.20
CA THR A 448 10.13 -29.01 30.34
C THR A 448 10.30 -28.27 29.01
N VAL A 449 11.07 -27.18 28.99
CA VAL A 449 11.35 -26.41 27.76
C VAL A 449 12.31 -27.20 26.87
N CYS A 450 13.36 -27.78 27.44
CA CYS A 450 14.31 -28.59 26.68
C CYS A 450 13.67 -29.88 26.12
N GLU A 451 12.83 -30.55 26.90
CA GLU A 451 12.07 -31.72 26.42
C GLU A 451 11.08 -31.34 25.31
N PHE A 452 10.42 -30.18 25.43
CA PHE A 452 9.50 -29.69 24.42
C PHE A 452 10.22 -29.34 23.12
N LEU A 453 11.32 -28.58 23.19
CA LEU A 453 12.15 -28.23 22.04
C LEU A 453 12.70 -29.47 21.33
N SER A 454 13.15 -30.48 22.09
CA SER A 454 13.60 -31.75 21.54
C SER A 454 12.49 -32.45 20.74
N LYS A 455 11.24 -32.45 21.24
CA LYS A 455 10.09 -33.04 20.52
C LYS A 455 9.71 -32.29 19.24
N ILE A 456 9.88 -30.97 19.19
CA ILE A 456 9.60 -30.16 18.00
C ILE A 456 10.66 -30.37 16.94
N LEU A 457 11.94 -30.38 17.33
CA LEU A 457 13.06 -30.32 16.40
C LEU A 457 13.63 -31.70 16.05
N ASP A 458 13.06 -32.76 16.64
CA ASP A 458 13.12 -34.11 16.08
C ASP A 458 12.39 -34.18 14.75
N TRP A 459 13.15 -33.86 13.71
CA TRP A 459 12.75 -33.73 12.31
C TRP A 459 12.12 -34.99 11.70
N ASN A 460 12.12 -36.16 12.37
CA ASN A 460 11.55 -37.40 11.82
C ASN A 460 11.35 -38.58 12.80
N LEU A 461 11.02 -38.36 14.08
CA LEU A 461 10.89 -39.48 15.03
C LEU A 461 9.46 -39.71 15.51
N ASP A 462 8.85 -40.76 14.98
CA ASP A 462 7.82 -41.53 15.70
C ASP A 462 8.40 -41.99 17.05
N LEU A 463 7.90 -41.36 18.11
CA LEU A 463 7.78 -41.68 19.54
C LEU A 463 8.48 -42.90 20.22
N SER A 464 9.47 -43.61 19.68
CA SER A 464 10.00 -44.84 20.32
C SER A 464 11.49 -44.90 20.65
N ILE A 465 12.28 -43.86 20.39
CA ILE A 465 13.73 -43.90 20.68
C ILE A 465 14.10 -42.86 21.76
N ALA A 466 14.59 -43.35 22.89
CA ALA A 466 14.98 -42.57 24.08
C ALA A 466 16.14 -41.56 23.87
N PHE A 467 16.76 -41.56 22.68
CA PHE A 467 17.89 -40.71 22.31
C PHE A 467 17.65 -40.13 20.92
N SER A 468 17.26 -38.86 20.88
CA SER A 468 17.06 -38.16 19.62
C SER A 468 18.22 -37.21 19.33
N GLU A 469 18.55 -37.06 18.05
CA GLU A 469 19.63 -36.21 17.55
C GLU A 469 19.46 -34.75 17.97
N SER A 470 18.23 -34.28 17.98
CA SER A 470 17.91 -32.91 18.41
C SER A 470 18.12 -32.74 19.92
N LYS A 471 17.81 -33.76 20.75
CA LYS A 471 18.06 -33.72 22.20
C LYS A 471 19.54 -33.62 22.52
N ILE A 472 20.39 -34.37 21.81
CA ILE A 472 21.86 -34.25 21.96
C ILE A 472 22.30 -32.86 21.50
N TRP A 473 21.75 -32.35 20.40
CA TRP A 473 22.10 -31.04 19.87
C TRP A 473 21.69 -29.89 20.80
N PHE A 474 20.44 -29.81 21.30
CA PHE A 474 20.02 -28.77 22.25
C PHE A 474 20.79 -28.85 23.55
N ALA A 475 20.94 -30.07 24.08
CA ALA A 475 21.61 -30.25 25.35
C ALA A 475 23.12 -29.97 25.24
N SER A 476 23.72 -30.11 24.05
CA SER A 476 25.08 -29.64 23.71
C SER A 476 25.18 -28.11 23.63
N HIS A 477 24.14 -27.43 23.17
CA HIS A 477 24.11 -25.96 23.09
C HIS A 477 23.45 -25.34 24.33
N HIS A 478 23.26 -26.11 25.39
CA HIS A 478 22.57 -25.63 26.57
C HIS A 478 23.45 -24.64 27.35
N PRO A 479 22.93 -23.49 27.78
CA PRO A 479 23.74 -22.48 28.47
C PRO A 479 24.22 -22.91 29.87
N LYS A 480 23.67 -23.99 30.46
CA LYS A 480 24.22 -24.60 31.70
C LYS A 480 25.25 -25.68 31.37
N PRO A 481 26.49 -25.62 31.89
CA PRO A 481 27.50 -26.64 31.69
C PRO A 481 27.09 -28.01 32.25
N GLU A 482 26.31 -28.04 33.32
CA GLU A 482 25.81 -29.29 33.93
C GLU A 482 24.94 -30.12 32.97
N VAL A 483 24.11 -29.47 32.16
CA VAL A 483 23.25 -30.11 31.16
C VAL A 483 24.07 -30.57 29.96
N ARG A 484 25.05 -29.76 29.52
CA ARG A 484 26.01 -30.16 28.47
C ARG A 484 26.76 -31.41 28.91
N ARG A 485 27.31 -31.40 30.13
CA ARG A 485 28.02 -32.54 30.73
C ARG A 485 27.15 -33.79 30.81
N ALA A 486 25.92 -33.67 31.33
CA ALA A 486 24.98 -34.78 31.51
C ALA A 486 24.66 -35.49 30.18
N THR A 487 24.60 -34.72 29.09
CA THR A 487 24.32 -35.22 27.74
C THR A 487 25.37 -36.22 27.27
N PHE A 488 26.65 -35.89 27.43
CA PHE A 488 27.76 -36.72 26.95
C PHE A 488 28.12 -37.84 27.92
N SER A 489 27.91 -37.66 29.23
CA SER A 489 28.03 -38.75 30.20
C SER A 489 27.01 -39.88 30.01
N GLY A 490 25.90 -39.63 29.29
CA GLY A 490 24.90 -40.62 28.95
C GLY A 490 25.10 -41.30 27.58
N LEU A 491 26.11 -40.87 26.79
CA LEU A 491 26.39 -41.39 25.44
C LEU A 491 27.23 -42.68 25.53
N ASN A 492 26.56 -43.83 25.54
CA ASN A 492 27.23 -45.14 25.53
C ASN A 492 27.46 -45.67 24.11
N ARG A 493 28.50 -46.49 23.93
CA ARG A 493 28.87 -47.15 22.65
C ARG A 493 27.71 -47.83 21.94
N SER A 494 26.77 -48.42 22.68
CA SER A 494 25.57 -49.08 22.14
C SER A 494 24.54 -48.11 21.52
N ALA A 495 24.47 -46.86 22.01
CA ALA A 495 23.64 -45.81 21.43
C ALA A 495 24.24 -45.29 20.12
N ILE A 496 25.57 -45.08 20.10
CA ILE A 496 26.32 -44.64 18.92
C ILE A 496 26.25 -45.69 17.79
N LEU A 497 26.44 -46.97 18.12
CA LEU A 497 26.37 -48.07 17.14
C LEU A 497 24.96 -48.27 16.56
N LYS A 498 23.90 -48.09 17.37
CA LYS A 498 22.51 -48.09 16.87
C LYS A 498 22.27 -46.94 15.90
N MET A 499 22.79 -45.74 16.17
CA MET A 499 22.62 -44.57 15.30
C MET A 499 23.39 -44.73 13.97
N LYS A 500 24.58 -45.34 13.99
CA LYS A 500 25.38 -45.67 12.80
C LYS A 500 24.66 -46.61 11.82
N SER A 501 23.81 -47.51 12.32
CA SER A 501 23.02 -48.43 11.47
C SER A 501 21.78 -47.81 10.83
N LEU A 502 21.33 -46.65 11.31
CA LEU A 502 20.04 -46.04 10.93
C LEU A 502 20.20 -44.95 9.85
N ASP A 503 21.29 -44.18 9.84
CA ASP A 503 21.55 -43.14 8.84
C ASP A 503 23.00 -42.61 8.94
N ALA A 504 23.71 -42.45 7.81
CA ALA A 504 25.08 -41.94 7.77
C ALA A 504 25.17 -40.44 8.11
N GLN A 505 24.09 -39.68 7.89
CA GLN A 505 24.04 -38.24 8.12
C GLN A 505 23.97 -37.90 9.63
N ARG A 506 23.38 -38.80 10.44
CA ARG A 506 23.27 -38.67 11.92
C ARG A 506 24.62 -38.76 12.65
N LEU A 507 25.55 -39.53 12.08
CA LEU A 507 26.91 -39.61 12.61
C LEU A 507 27.67 -38.29 12.47
N VAL A 508 27.38 -37.51 11.42
CA VAL A 508 28.02 -36.21 11.17
C VAL A 508 27.59 -35.20 12.23
N ALA A 509 26.30 -35.14 12.58
CA ALA A 509 25.81 -34.23 13.61
C ALA A 509 26.38 -34.53 15.01
N ILE A 510 26.52 -35.82 15.34
CA ILE A 510 27.13 -36.25 16.61
C ILE A 510 28.63 -35.95 16.61
N LYS A 511 29.32 -36.22 15.49
CA LYS A 511 30.73 -35.85 15.33
C LYS A 511 30.94 -34.36 15.55
N ASP A 512 30.12 -33.50 14.95
CA ASP A 512 30.20 -32.04 15.11
C ASP A 512 29.85 -31.60 16.54
N ALA A 513 28.86 -32.23 17.18
CA ALA A 513 28.50 -31.94 18.57
C ALA A 513 29.64 -32.29 19.53
N VAL A 514 30.24 -33.47 19.39
CA VAL A 514 31.38 -33.93 20.18
C VAL A 514 32.60 -33.04 19.95
N LEU A 515 32.96 -32.75 18.70
CA LEU A 515 34.08 -31.88 18.36
C LEU A 515 33.91 -30.48 18.95
N ARG A 516 32.68 -29.93 18.95
CA ARG A 516 32.39 -28.63 19.56
C ARG A 516 32.55 -28.66 21.09
N GLN A 517 32.11 -29.70 21.77
CA GLN A 517 32.29 -29.81 23.23
C GLN A 517 33.75 -29.96 23.64
N LEU A 518 34.60 -30.51 22.79
CA LEU A 518 36.05 -30.51 23.04
C LEU A 518 36.63 -29.08 23.06
N HIS A 519 35.93 -28.10 22.49
CA HIS A 519 36.30 -26.69 22.52
C HIS A 519 35.53 -25.89 23.59
N ASP A 520 34.72 -26.53 24.44
CA ASP A 520 33.90 -25.87 25.45
C ASP A 520 34.74 -25.06 26.46
N ASP A 521 34.14 -24.01 27.03
CA ASP A 521 34.77 -23.16 28.05
C ASP A 521 34.82 -23.81 29.43
N ASP A 522 33.93 -24.75 29.72
CA ASP A 522 33.92 -25.51 30.96
C ASP A 522 34.69 -26.83 30.81
N LEU A 523 35.78 -26.98 31.56
CA LEU A 523 36.64 -28.16 31.54
C LEU A 523 35.91 -29.45 31.96
N THR A 524 34.84 -29.37 32.75
CA THR A 524 34.04 -30.54 33.13
C THR A 524 33.21 -31.08 31.99
N VAL A 525 32.84 -30.22 31.03
CA VAL A 525 32.15 -30.58 29.80
C VAL A 525 33.14 -31.21 28.80
N VAL A 526 34.34 -30.61 28.67
CA VAL A 526 35.44 -31.18 27.88
C VAL A 526 35.80 -32.58 28.37
N GLN A 527 35.88 -32.78 29.69
CA GLN A 527 36.15 -34.09 30.28
C GLN A 527 35.06 -35.13 29.95
N ALA A 528 33.78 -34.74 30.01
CA ALA A 528 32.69 -35.63 29.63
C ALA A 528 32.70 -35.99 28.14
N ALA A 529 33.05 -35.04 27.25
CA ALA A 529 33.20 -35.30 25.82
C ALA A 529 34.38 -36.25 25.52
N LEU A 530 35.49 -36.13 26.24
CA LEU A 530 36.63 -37.05 26.15
C LEU A 530 36.32 -38.46 26.70
N SER A 531 35.34 -38.56 27.60
CA SER A 531 34.93 -39.82 28.24
C SER A 531 33.85 -40.58 27.47
N VAL A 532 33.49 -40.14 26.26
CA VAL A 532 32.48 -40.81 25.43
C VAL A 532 33.01 -42.17 24.92
N ASP A 533 32.30 -43.24 25.28
CA ASP A 533 32.64 -44.61 24.89
C ASP A 533 32.51 -44.79 23.36
N GLY A 534 33.65 -44.96 22.67
CA GLY A 534 33.68 -45.10 21.21
C GLY A 534 34.02 -43.81 20.45
N LEU A 535 34.62 -42.81 21.11
CA LEU A 535 35.05 -41.54 20.50
C LEU A 535 35.83 -41.71 19.18
N THR A 536 36.72 -42.71 19.10
CA THR A 536 37.52 -43.03 17.91
C THR A 536 36.69 -43.63 16.75
N GLU A 537 35.47 -44.08 17.01
CA GLU A 537 34.53 -44.57 15.99
C GLU A 537 33.64 -43.45 15.42
N VAL A 538 33.60 -42.29 16.09
CA VAL A 538 32.76 -41.12 15.78
C VAL A 538 33.57 -39.98 15.14
N VAL A 539 34.76 -39.71 15.66
CA VAL A 539 35.63 -38.61 15.21
C VAL A 539 36.84 -39.17 14.47
N SER A 540 37.21 -38.59 13.33
CA SER A 540 38.41 -38.98 12.60
C SER A 540 39.67 -38.71 13.44
N PRO A 541 40.70 -39.57 13.37
CA PRO A 541 41.93 -39.41 14.14
C PRO A 541 42.62 -38.05 13.94
N SER A 542 42.52 -37.46 12.74
CA SER A 542 43.03 -36.12 12.42
C SER A 542 42.37 -35.03 13.25
N ASP A 543 41.03 -35.03 13.27
CA ASP A 543 40.22 -33.96 13.88
C ASP A 543 40.29 -34.07 15.41
N LEU A 544 40.39 -35.30 15.92
CA LEU A 544 40.59 -35.55 17.35
C LEU A 544 41.97 -35.07 17.81
N LEU A 545 43.03 -35.29 17.04
CA LEU A 545 44.37 -34.79 17.35
C LEU A 545 44.42 -33.26 17.37
N GLU A 546 43.72 -32.61 16.43
CA GLU A 546 43.63 -31.15 16.39
C GLU A 546 42.85 -30.60 17.60
N ALA A 547 41.69 -31.17 17.91
CA ALA A 547 40.91 -30.78 19.09
C ALA A 547 41.69 -31.00 20.41
N LEU A 548 42.39 -32.13 20.55
CA LEU A 548 43.24 -32.42 21.73
C LEU A 548 44.40 -31.43 21.86
N ARG A 549 45.00 -31.01 20.75
CA ARG A 549 46.05 -29.98 20.74
C ARG A 549 45.50 -28.66 21.30
N ASP A 550 44.29 -28.29 20.92
CA ASP A 550 43.69 -27.02 21.35
C ASP A 550 43.18 -27.08 22.79
N VAL A 551 42.67 -28.24 23.25
CA VAL A 551 42.41 -28.52 24.67
C VAL A 551 43.69 -28.40 25.50
N LEU A 552 44.79 -29.02 25.05
CA LEU A 552 46.08 -28.95 25.74
C LEU A 552 46.60 -27.52 25.83
N LYS A 553 46.51 -26.73 24.75
CA LYS A 553 46.83 -25.29 24.78
C LYS A 553 45.96 -24.54 25.79
N LYS A 554 44.66 -24.84 25.84
CA LYS A 554 43.71 -24.21 26.79
C LYS A 554 44.09 -24.57 28.23
N CYS A 555 44.33 -25.84 28.54
CA CYS A 555 44.82 -26.29 29.84
C CYS A 555 46.16 -25.64 30.22
N LEU A 556 47.11 -25.52 29.29
CA LEU A 556 48.38 -24.82 29.49
C LEU A 556 48.16 -23.32 29.78
N SER A 557 47.19 -22.68 29.13
CA SER A 557 46.84 -21.28 29.41
C SER A 557 46.24 -21.11 30.81
N PHE A 558 45.36 -22.01 31.26
CA PHE A 558 44.85 -22.01 32.64
C PHE A 558 45.96 -22.24 33.68
N LEU A 559 46.87 -23.18 33.42
CA LEU A 559 48.02 -23.47 34.30
C LEU A 559 49.04 -22.32 34.39
N THR A 560 49.11 -21.45 33.37
CA THR A 560 50.04 -20.31 33.32
C THR A 560 49.41 -18.99 33.79
N LEU A 561 48.08 -18.84 33.70
CA LEU A 561 47.33 -17.67 34.18
C LEU A 561 46.90 -17.74 35.66
N GLY A 562 47.05 -18.88 36.33
CA GLY A 562 46.84 -19.00 37.77
C GLY A 562 45.44 -18.62 38.24
N GLN A 563 44.43 -19.38 37.79
CA GLN A 563 43.14 -19.51 38.50
C GLN A 563 43.06 -20.86 39.20
#